data_AF-A0A9P7C9H6-F1
#
_entry.id   AF-A0A9P7C9H6-F1
#
_cell.length_a   1.000
_cell.length_b   1.000
_cell.length_c   1.000
_cell.angle_alpha   90.00
_cell.angle_beta   90.00
_cell.angle_gamma   90.00
#
_symmetry.space_group_name_H-M   'P 1'
#
loop_
_entity.id
_entity.type
_entity.pdbx_description
1 polymer ?
#
loop_
_entity_poly.entity_id
_entity_poly.type
_entity_poly.pdbx_seq_one_letter_code
_entity_poly.pdbx_strand_id
1 'polypeptide(L)'
;MKAPAEGGAVVKCQHQELRCDEIDKHLDAGKQVTKLALIFEDNLSFVIGDDLIVRKLKFLDGALDQLEHADEDGRRAEFDARFALQSAEIRRLFLLLEEAFKLSKAD
;
A
#
# COMPACT_ATOMS: atom_id res chain seq x y z
N MET A 1 -9.35 7.78 -10.11
CA MET A 1 -10.02 9.00 -9.63
C MET A 1 -11.44 9.06 -10.17
N LYS A 2 -12.35 9.67 -9.43
CA LYS A 2 -13.78 9.74 -9.77
C LYS A 2 -14.30 11.16 -9.58
N ALA A 3 -15.26 11.57 -10.39
CA ALA A 3 -16.03 12.76 -10.12
C ALA A 3 -16.95 12.54 -8.89
N PRO A 4 -17.28 13.59 -8.10
CA PRO A 4 -18.10 13.45 -6.89
C PRO A 4 -19.56 13.08 -7.15
N ALA A 5 -20.09 13.41 -8.33
CA ALA A 5 -21.47 13.13 -8.71
C ALA A 5 -21.69 11.61 -8.88
N GLU A 6 -22.85 11.13 -8.44
CA GLU A 6 -23.25 9.73 -8.58
C GLU A 6 -23.35 9.36 -10.08
N GLY A 7 -22.71 8.25 -10.49
CA GLY A 7 -22.55 7.90 -11.91
C GLY A 7 -21.55 8.79 -12.67
N GLY A 8 -20.80 9.64 -11.98
CA GLY A 8 -19.81 10.55 -12.57
C GLY A 8 -18.63 9.84 -13.23
N ALA A 9 -17.88 10.60 -14.03
CA ALA A 9 -16.76 10.07 -14.80
C ALA A 9 -15.69 9.40 -13.92
N VAL A 10 -15.18 8.26 -14.39
CA VAL A 10 -14.12 7.49 -13.74
C VAL A 10 -12.89 7.49 -14.62
N VAL A 11 -11.74 7.87 -14.06
CA VAL A 11 -10.44 7.78 -14.73
C VAL A 11 -9.56 6.77 -13.98
N LYS A 12 -8.98 5.83 -14.74
CA LYS A 12 -8.02 4.84 -14.23
C LYS A 12 -6.68 5.08 -14.92
N CYS A 13 -5.68 5.46 -14.15
CA CYS A 13 -4.31 5.61 -14.62
C CYS A 13 -3.52 4.34 -14.21
N GLN A 14 -2.72 3.80 -15.12
CA GLN A 14 -1.84 2.66 -14.88
C GLN A 14 -0.50 2.93 -15.54
N HIS A 15 0.61 2.60 -14.86
CA HIS A 15 1.97 2.85 -15.35
C HIS A 15 2.19 4.32 -15.77
N GLN A 16 1.65 5.24 -14.97
CA GLN A 16 1.67 6.67 -15.22
C GLN A 16 2.40 7.38 -14.08
N GLU A 17 3.29 8.31 -14.42
CA GLU A 17 3.87 9.23 -13.44
C GLU A 17 2.75 10.07 -12.81
N LEU A 18 2.66 10.07 -11.48
CA LEU A 18 1.55 10.74 -10.80
C LEU A 18 1.78 12.25 -10.60
N ARG A 19 3.02 12.72 -10.75
CA ARG A 19 3.41 14.13 -10.65
C ARG A 19 3.57 14.73 -12.04
N CYS A 20 2.45 14.83 -12.76
CA CYS A 20 2.44 15.35 -14.12
C CYS A 20 1.16 16.16 -14.41
N ASP A 21 1.23 17.01 -15.43
CA ASP A 21 0.16 17.91 -15.84
C ASP A 21 -1.17 17.18 -16.14
N GLU A 22 -1.14 15.95 -16.65
CA GLU A 22 -2.35 15.19 -16.91
C GLU A 22 -3.12 14.84 -15.63
N ILE A 23 -2.39 14.50 -14.56
CA ILE A 23 -3.00 14.22 -13.26
C ILE A 23 -3.53 15.51 -12.65
N ASP A 24 -2.75 16.59 -12.69
CA ASP A 24 -3.16 17.89 -12.16
C ASP A 24 -4.45 18.38 -12.82
N LYS A 25 -4.55 18.32 -14.16
CA LYS A 25 -5.77 18.68 -14.89
C LYS A 25 -6.99 17.87 -14.47
N HIS A 26 -6.82 16.60 -14.12
CA HIS A 26 -7.94 15.80 -13.64
C HIS A 26 -8.39 16.21 -12.23
N LEU A 27 -7.43 16.54 -11.36
CA LEU A 27 -7.70 17.04 -10.00
C LEU A 27 -8.37 18.42 -10.06
N ASP A 28 -7.86 19.35 -10.89
CA ASP A 28 -8.44 20.68 -11.14
C ASP A 28 -9.86 20.61 -11.68
N ALA A 29 -10.16 19.59 -12.49
CA ALA A 29 -11.51 19.28 -12.96
C ALA A 29 -12.43 18.68 -11.87
N GLY A 30 -12.00 18.71 -10.60
CA GLY A 30 -12.78 18.29 -9.43
C GLY A 30 -12.84 16.78 -9.20
N LYS A 31 -12.02 15.97 -9.89
CA LYS A 31 -11.98 14.52 -9.62
C LYS A 31 -11.17 14.25 -8.35
N GLN A 32 -11.61 13.28 -7.57
CA GLN A 32 -10.94 12.85 -6.35
C GLN A 32 -10.25 11.51 -6.53
N VAL A 33 -9.09 11.33 -5.90
CA VAL A 33 -8.38 10.06 -5.87
C VAL A 33 -9.11 9.10 -4.93
N THR A 34 -9.64 8.02 -5.47
CA THR A 34 -10.38 7.00 -4.71
C THR A 34 -9.59 5.72 -4.47
N LYS A 35 -8.49 5.53 -5.21
CA LYS A 35 -7.56 4.40 -5.09
C LYS A 35 -6.17 4.86 -5.49
N LEU A 36 -5.17 4.57 -4.65
CA LEU A 36 -3.78 4.95 -4.88
C LEU A 36 -2.88 3.73 -4.66
N ALA A 37 -2.07 3.40 -5.66
CA ALA A 37 -1.01 2.40 -5.51
C ALA A 37 0.20 3.05 -4.86
N LEU A 38 0.76 2.41 -3.84
CA LEU A 38 1.88 2.90 -3.04
C LEU A 38 2.92 1.80 -2.87
N ILE A 39 4.17 2.22 -2.77
CA ILE A 39 5.30 1.41 -2.31
C ILE A 39 5.74 2.02 -0.97
N PHE A 40 5.93 1.19 0.03
CA PHE A 40 6.40 1.58 1.35
C PHE A 40 7.79 0.99 1.58
N GLU A 41 8.78 1.89 1.64
CA GLU A 41 10.19 1.61 1.92
C GLU A 41 10.76 0.41 1.15
N ASP A 42 10.34 0.21 -0.10
CA ASP A 42 10.75 -0.93 -0.93
C ASP A 42 10.50 -2.34 -0.33
N ASN A 43 9.76 -2.41 0.79
CA ASN A 43 9.40 -3.64 1.49
C ASN A 43 8.00 -4.12 1.16
N LEU A 44 7.09 -3.19 0.88
CA LEU A 44 5.68 -3.46 0.66
C LEU A 44 5.16 -2.68 -0.54
N SER A 45 4.31 -3.31 -1.36
CA SER A 45 3.44 -2.60 -2.30
C SER A 45 1.98 -2.93 -2.03
N PHE A 46 1.11 -1.92 -2.16
CA PHE A 46 -0.31 -2.07 -1.93
C PHE A 46 -1.11 -0.99 -2.66
N VAL A 47 -2.43 -1.15 -2.70
CA VAL A 47 -3.38 -0.13 -3.15
C VAL A 47 -4.28 0.22 -1.98
N ILE A 48 -4.27 1.49 -1.56
CA ILE A 48 -5.19 2.01 -0.55
C ILE A 48 -6.39 2.66 -1.23
N GLY A 49 -7.59 2.34 -0.77
CA GLY A 49 -8.83 3.00 -1.18
C GLY A 49 -9.23 4.12 -0.22
N ASP A 50 -10.12 4.98 -0.69
CA ASP A 50 -10.87 5.94 0.15
C ASP A 50 -11.76 5.28 1.22
N ASP A 51 -12.04 3.99 1.03
CA ASP A 51 -12.69 3.10 2.00
C ASP A 51 -11.74 2.55 3.08
N LEU A 52 -10.49 3.01 3.12
CA LEU A 52 -9.42 2.53 4.01
C LEU A 52 -9.11 1.03 3.87
N ILE A 53 -9.53 0.38 2.78
CA ILE A 53 -9.21 -1.03 2.52
C ILE A 53 -7.87 -1.11 1.79
N VAL A 54 -6.91 -1.79 2.42
CA VAL A 54 -5.64 -2.18 1.80
C VAL A 54 -5.87 -3.36 0.85
N ARG A 55 -5.52 -3.19 -0.43
CA ARG A 55 -5.74 -4.16 -1.50
C ARG A 55 -4.42 -4.49 -2.19
N LYS A 56 -4.33 -5.66 -2.80
CA LYS A 56 -3.13 -6.09 -3.55
C LYS A 56 -1.82 -5.95 -2.75
N LEU A 57 -1.87 -6.23 -1.44
CA LEU A 57 -0.69 -6.23 -0.59
C LEU A 57 0.31 -7.27 -1.09
N LYS A 58 1.56 -6.85 -1.29
CA LYS A 58 2.69 -7.71 -1.66
C LYS A 58 3.92 -7.32 -0.87
N PHE A 59 4.64 -8.30 -0.36
CA PHE A 59 5.99 -8.14 0.15
C PHE A 59 6.96 -8.11 -1.03
N LEU A 60 7.87 -7.15 -0.99
CA LEU A 60 8.90 -6.91 -2.00
C LEU A 60 10.24 -7.45 -1.51
N ASP A 61 11.23 -7.46 -2.41
CA ASP A 61 12.55 -8.06 -2.15
C ASP A 61 13.25 -7.41 -0.94
N GLY A 62 13.09 -6.09 -0.72
CA GLY A 62 13.69 -5.41 0.45
C GLY A 62 13.21 -5.94 1.81
N ALA A 63 12.01 -6.52 1.89
CA ALA A 63 11.57 -7.22 3.09
C ALA A 63 12.25 -8.60 3.20
N LEU A 64 12.39 -9.30 2.08
CA LEU A 64 12.91 -10.66 2.01
C LEU A 64 14.43 -10.74 2.27
N ASP A 65 15.18 -9.69 1.94
CA ASP A 65 16.62 -9.59 2.24
C ASP A 65 16.90 -9.76 3.76
N GLN A 66 15.92 -9.44 4.62
CA GLN A 66 16.02 -9.63 6.07
C GLN A 66 16.00 -11.12 6.49
N LEU A 67 15.60 -12.03 5.59
CA LEU A 67 15.55 -13.47 5.83
C LEU A 67 16.79 -14.22 5.36
N GLU A 68 17.68 -13.62 4.54
CA GLU A 68 18.90 -14.29 4.04
C GLU A 68 19.89 -14.67 5.15
N HIS A 69 19.67 -14.18 6.38
CA HIS A 69 20.46 -14.52 7.56
C HIS A 69 19.82 -15.57 8.47
N ALA A 70 18.65 -16.12 8.10
CA ALA A 70 18.07 -17.26 8.81
C ALA A 70 18.72 -18.54 8.27
N ASP A 71 19.58 -19.16 9.08
CA ASP A 71 20.22 -20.45 8.78
C ASP A 71 19.19 -21.51 8.31
N GLU A 72 19.66 -22.54 7.58
CA GLU A 72 18.89 -23.65 6.97
C GLU A 72 18.15 -24.56 7.98
N ASP A 73 17.46 -23.99 8.97
CA ASP A 73 16.56 -24.70 9.84
C ASP A 73 15.31 -25.07 9.04
N GLY A 74 15.14 -26.37 8.78
CA GLY A 74 14.21 -26.87 7.78
C GLY A 74 12.79 -26.29 7.85
N ARG A 75 12.13 -26.17 6.69
CA ARG A 75 10.75 -25.70 6.36
C ARG A 75 9.85 -25.03 7.43
N ARG A 76 9.74 -25.59 8.64
CA ARG A 76 8.99 -24.96 9.75
C ARG A 76 9.65 -23.68 10.23
N ALA A 77 10.97 -23.67 10.45
CA ALA A 77 11.65 -22.47 10.94
C ALA A 77 11.66 -21.35 9.87
N GLU A 78 11.86 -21.70 8.60
CA GLU A 78 11.71 -20.76 7.48
C GLU A 78 10.29 -20.13 7.46
N PHE A 79 9.25 -20.93 7.67
CA PHE A 79 7.88 -20.42 7.72
C PHE A 79 7.67 -19.46 8.90
N ASP A 80 8.14 -19.83 10.10
CA ASP A 80 8.03 -18.99 11.28
C ASP A 80 8.78 -17.66 11.10
N ALA A 81 9.99 -17.69 10.52
CA ALA A 81 10.78 -16.51 10.19
C ALA A 81 10.05 -15.59 9.19
N ARG A 82 9.54 -16.15 8.09
CA ARG A 82 8.73 -15.42 7.10
C ARG A 82 7.50 -14.79 7.74
N PHE A 83 6.77 -15.54 8.56
CA PHE A 83 5.56 -15.05 9.22
C PHE A 83 5.88 -13.92 10.20
N ALA A 84 6.97 -14.03 10.97
CA ALA A 84 7.43 -12.98 11.87
C ALA A 84 7.79 -11.69 11.12
N LEU A 85 8.56 -11.80 10.03
CA LEU A 85 8.89 -10.68 9.16
C LEU A 85 7.63 -10.01 8.60
N GLN A 86 6.74 -10.81 7.98
CA GLN A 86 5.53 -10.30 7.35
C GLN A 86 4.62 -9.59 8.37
N SER A 87 4.49 -10.15 9.57
CA SER A 87 3.72 -9.55 10.66
C SER A 87 4.34 -8.22 11.12
N ALA A 88 5.67 -8.14 11.19
CA ALA A 88 6.37 -6.92 11.55
C ALA A 88 6.16 -5.82 10.51
N GLU A 89 6.29 -6.14 9.23
CA GLU A 89 6.07 -5.18 8.13
C GLU A 89 4.61 -4.71 8.06
N ILE A 90 3.63 -5.59 8.29
CA ILE A 90 2.22 -5.19 8.41
C ILE A 90 2.02 -4.23 9.59
N ARG A 91 2.66 -4.49 10.74
CA ARG A 91 2.60 -3.59 11.89
C ARG A 91 3.16 -2.20 11.55
N ARG A 92 4.28 -2.13 10.84
CA ARG A 92 4.88 -0.86 10.39
C ARG A 92 3.95 -0.11 9.45
N LEU A 93 3.35 -0.82 8.48
CA LEU A 93 2.34 -0.24 7.60
C LEU A 93 1.15 0.30 8.40
N PHE A 94 0.66 -0.41 9.40
CA PHE A 94 -0.46 0.05 10.22
C PHE A 94 -0.13 1.34 10.97
N LEU A 95 1.06 1.43 11.59
CA LEU A 95 1.51 2.65 12.27
C LEU A 95 1.58 3.85 11.32
N LEU A 96 2.07 3.66 10.09
CA LEU A 96 2.09 4.69 9.07
C LEU A 96 0.66 5.15 8.71
N LEU A 97 -0.25 4.21 8.49
CA LEU A 97 -1.64 4.52 8.11
C LEU A 97 -2.40 5.17 9.27
N GLU A 98 -2.15 4.75 10.51
CA GLU A 98 -2.69 5.35 11.73
C GLU A 98 -2.32 6.83 11.80
N GLU A 99 -1.04 7.16 11.61
CA GLU A 99 -0.56 8.55 11.59
C GLU A 99 -1.13 9.34 10.40
N ALA A 100 -1.02 8.79 9.19
CA ALA A 100 -1.40 9.48 7.95
C ALA A 100 -2.90 9.78 7.86
N PHE A 101 -3.74 8.84 8.30
CA PHE A 101 -5.21 8.98 8.26
C PHE A 101 -5.82 9.38 9.60
N LYS A 102 -5.01 9.57 10.65
CA LYS A 102 -5.46 9.90 12.01
C LYS A 102 -6.52 8.91 12.51
N LEU A 103 -6.24 7.62 12.32
CA LEU A 103 -7.16 6.55 12.73
C LEU A 103 -7.31 6.54 14.25
N SER A 104 -8.49 6.14 14.73
CA SER A 104 -8.66 5.84 16.16
C SER A 104 -7.85 4.59 16.51
N LYS A 105 -7.41 4.50 17.77
CA LYS A 105 -6.79 3.28 18.28
C LYS A 105 -7.74 2.09 18.10
N ALA A 106 -7.18 0.95 17.72
CA ALA A 106 -7.88 -0.32 17.81
C ALA A 106 -7.98 -0.71 19.30
N ASP A 107 -9.17 -1.08 19.75
CA ASP A 107 -9.42 -1.61 21.09
C ASP A 107 -8.83 -3.02 21.27
#